data_AF-A0A8C7IMS3-F1
#
_entry.id   AF-A0A8C7IMS3-F1
#
_cell.length_a   1.000
_cell.length_b   1.000
_cell.length_c   1.000
_cell.angle_alpha   90.00
_cell.angle_beta   90.00
_cell.angle_gamma   90.00
#
_symmetry.space_group_name_H-M   'P 1'
#
loop_
_entity.id
_entity.type
_entity.pdbx_description
1 polymer ?
#
loop_
_entity_poly.entity_id
_entity_poly.type
_entity_poly.pdbx_seq_one_letter_code
_entity_poly.pdbx_strand_id
1 'polypeptide(L)'
;VRHFRELSYAGAILRDTWVLTDVGITPSSAICCLLKREPVVRVFSAVTGETLSVSGTVFLLSTSVARLMTLVSQQCGLPVSSFRLSSPTGLQLYDCNRLHDYAIDLGMAFLVQ
;
A
#
# COMPACT_ATOMS: atom_id res chain seq x y z
N VAL A 1 7.20 -0.68 -12.83
CA VAL A 1 6.26 -1.53 -12.06
C VAL A 1 7.07 -2.36 -11.09
N ARG A 2 6.90 -2.15 -9.78
CA ARG A 2 7.56 -2.96 -8.76
C ARG A 2 6.70 -4.19 -8.45
N HIS A 3 7.37 -5.29 -8.13
CA HIS A 3 6.74 -6.57 -7.84
C HIS A 3 7.25 -7.06 -6.49
N PHE A 4 6.37 -7.66 -5.70
CA PHE A 4 6.76 -8.36 -4.48
C PHE A 4 6.61 -9.87 -4.68
N ARG A 5 7.40 -10.64 -3.94
CA ARG A 5 7.36 -12.10 -3.96
C ARG A 5 6.60 -12.57 -2.75
N GLU A 6 5.60 -13.41 -2.99
CA GLU A 6 4.91 -14.15 -1.96
C GLU A 6 5.31 -15.61 -2.10
N LEU A 7 5.89 -16.17 -1.04
CA LEU A 7 6.23 -17.58 -0.99
C LEU A 7 5.10 -18.34 -0.28
N SER A 8 4.69 -19.48 -0.83
CA SER A 8 3.74 -20.36 -0.18
C SER A 8 4.21 -21.81 -0.18
N TYR A 9 3.90 -22.49 0.91
CA TYR A 9 4.26 -23.89 1.15
C TYR A 9 3.15 -24.57 1.93
N ALA A 10 2.75 -25.78 1.52
CA ALA A 10 1.67 -26.55 2.14
C ALA A 10 0.35 -25.77 2.36
N GLY A 11 0.04 -24.81 1.48
CA GLY A 11 -1.16 -23.97 1.58
C GLY A 11 -1.03 -22.74 2.50
N ALA A 12 0.12 -22.55 3.15
CA ALA A 12 0.40 -21.36 3.97
C ALA A 12 1.26 -20.34 3.22
N ILE A 13 1.02 -19.05 3.46
CA ILE A 13 1.91 -17.96 3.00
C ILE A 13 3.04 -17.81 4.03
N LEU A 14 4.28 -17.95 3.56
CA LEU A 14 5.46 -17.85 4.40
C LEU A 14 5.74 -16.38 4.76
N ARG A 15 6.15 -16.15 6.01
CA ARG A 15 6.58 -14.83 6.48
C ARG A 15 8.10 -14.73 6.49
N ASP A 16 8.63 -13.53 6.26
CA ASP A 16 10.07 -13.26 6.25
C ASP A 16 10.78 -13.61 7.58
N THR A 17 10.03 -13.64 8.67
CA THR A 17 10.56 -13.96 10.02
C THR A 17 10.50 -15.44 10.36
N TRP A 18 9.97 -16.30 9.49
CA TRP A 18 9.82 -17.73 9.78
C TRP A 18 11.10 -18.50 9.46
N VAL A 19 11.45 -19.43 10.34
CA VAL A 19 12.54 -20.38 10.11
C VAL A 19 11.99 -21.54 9.28
N LEU A 20 12.64 -21.86 8.15
CA LEU A 20 12.17 -22.88 7.20
C LEU A 20 11.98 -24.27 7.84
N THR A 21 12.83 -24.64 8.79
CA THR A 21 12.75 -25.92 9.49
C THR A 21 11.50 -26.03 10.37
N ASP A 22 11.06 -24.93 10.98
CA ASP A 22 9.90 -24.91 11.88
C ASP A 22 8.59 -25.10 11.11
N VAL A 23 8.59 -24.73 9.82
CA VAL A 23 7.48 -24.94 8.88
C VAL A 23 7.57 -26.27 8.12
N GLY A 24 8.53 -27.12 8.48
CA GLY A 24 8.69 -28.45 7.89
C GLY A 24 9.32 -28.46 6.49
N ILE A 25 9.96 -27.37 6.08
CA ILE A 25 10.63 -27.30 4.78
C ILE A 25 11.99 -28.00 4.89
N THR A 26 12.10 -29.16 4.25
CA THR A 26 13.32 -29.96 4.17
C THR A 26 14.01 -29.80 2.80
N PRO A 27 15.28 -30.19 2.65
CA PRO A 27 15.89 -30.37 1.34
C PRO A 27 14.98 -31.20 0.43
N SER A 28 14.90 -30.82 -0.85
CA SER A 28 13.98 -31.38 -1.86
C SER A 28 12.50 -30.96 -1.76
N SER A 29 12.14 -30.08 -0.83
CA SER A 29 10.81 -29.46 -0.81
C SER A 29 10.60 -28.50 -1.98
N ALA A 30 9.40 -28.49 -2.57
CA ALA A 30 9.00 -27.52 -3.57
C ALA A 30 8.24 -26.35 -2.91
N ILE A 31 8.73 -25.13 -3.09
CA ILE A 31 8.09 -23.90 -2.60
C ILE A 31 7.46 -23.18 -3.80
N CYS A 32 6.20 -22.79 -3.67
CA CYS A 32 5.54 -21.99 -4.69
C CYS A 32 5.94 -20.52 -4.52
N CYS A 33 6.40 -19.88 -5.59
CA CYS A 33 6.72 -18.46 -5.60
C CYS A 33 5.75 -17.73 -6.52
N LEU A 34 4.95 -16.84 -5.94
CA LEU A 34 4.03 -15.98 -6.66
C LEU A 34 4.62 -14.59 -6.78
N LEU A 35 4.75 -14.10 -8.01
CA LEU A 35 5.13 -12.72 -8.27
C LEU A 35 3.87 -11.86 -8.32
N LYS A 36 3.65 -11.05 -7.29
CA LYS A 36 2.52 -10.12 -7.21
C LYS A 36 2.97 -8.71 -7.57
N ARG A 37 2.11 -7.95 -8.26
CA ARG A 37 2.37 -6.52 -8.51
C ARG A 37 2.21 -5.75 -7.22
N GLU A 38 3.10 -4.81 -6.95
CA GLU A 38 2.95 -3.93 -5.80
C GLU A 38 1.60 -3.20 -5.87
N PRO A 39 0.92 -3.05 -4.73
CA PRO A 39 -0.28 -2.23 -4.64
C PRO A 39 0.03 -0.80 -5.07
N VAL A 40 -0.66 -0.32 -6.12
CA VAL A 40 -0.59 1.08 -6.54
C VAL A 40 -1.82 1.79 -6.03
N VAL A 41 -1.62 2.81 -5.21
CA VAL A 41 -2.66 3.74 -4.82
C VAL A 41 -2.68 4.89 -5.83
N ARG A 42 -3.86 5.27 -6.33
CA ARG A 42 -4.00 6.45 -7.18
C ARG A 42 -4.50 7.61 -6.34
N VAL A 43 -3.91 8.78 -6.52
CA VAL A 43 -4.26 10.01 -5.82
C VAL A 43 -4.48 11.07 -6.89
N PHE A 44 -5.72 11.47 -7.09
CA PHE A 44 -6.07 12.61 -7.91
C PHE A 44 -5.83 13.92 -7.15
N SER A 45 -5.04 14.80 -7.72
CA SER A 45 -4.81 16.14 -7.19
C SER A 45 -5.79 17.11 -7.82
N ALA A 46 -6.71 17.67 -7.03
CA ALA A 46 -7.58 18.74 -7.54
C ALA A 46 -6.80 20.06 -7.73
N VAL A 47 -5.67 20.22 -7.02
CA VAL A 47 -4.80 21.40 -7.09
C VAL A 47 -4.01 21.45 -8.40
N THR A 48 -3.51 20.30 -8.87
CA THR A 48 -2.70 20.22 -10.11
C THR A 48 -3.49 19.66 -11.30
N GLY A 49 -4.66 19.06 -11.06
CA GLY A 49 -5.48 18.39 -12.08
C GLY A 49 -4.91 17.03 -12.52
N GLU A 50 -3.86 16.53 -11.87
CA GLU A 50 -3.16 15.30 -12.27
C GLU A 50 -3.46 14.12 -11.33
N THR A 51 -3.47 12.90 -11.89
CA THR A 51 -3.55 11.67 -11.11
C THR A 51 -2.17 11.10 -10.84
N LEU A 52 -1.75 11.13 -9.59
CA LEU A 52 -0.50 10.59 -9.11
C LEU A 52 -0.66 9.13 -8.73
N SER A 53 0.31 8.30 -9.11
CA SER A 53 0.38 6.91 -8.66
C SER A 53 1.41 6.80 -7.54
N VAL A 54 0.93 6.52 -6.33
CA VAL A 54 1.77 6.24 -5.17
C VAL A 54 1.98 4.73 -5.13
N SER A 55 3.12 4.28 -5.65
CA SER A 55 3.59 2.90 -5.46
C SER A 55 4.30 2.85 -4.11
N GLY A 56 3.86 1.98 -3.23
CA GLY A 56 4.45 1.85 -1.91
C GLY A 56 4.63 0.39 -1.52
N THR A 57 5.33 0.21 -0.42
CA THR A 57 5.63 -1.11 0.15
C THR A 57 4.37 -1.93 0.34
N VAL A 58 4.51 -3.27 0.39
CA VAL A 58 3.46 -4.29 0.58
C VAL A 58 2.41 -3.93 1.67
N PHE A 59 2.78 -3.08 2.63
CA PHE A 59 1.96 -2.59 3.74
C PHE A 59 1.23 -1.27 3.50
N LEU A 60 1.13 -0.74 2.28
CA LEU A 60 0.48 0.55 2.02
C LEU A 60 -0.90 0.66 2.69
N LEU A 61 -1.74 -0.36 2.58
CA LEU A 61 -3.08 -0.35 3.18
C LEU A 61 -3.08 -0.41 4.73
N SER A 62 -2.02 -0.95 5.33
CA SER A 62 -1.85 -0.98 6.78
C SER A 62 -1.10 0.25 7.33
N THR A 63 -0.61 1.13 6.45
CA THR A 63 -0.02 2.41 6.87
C THR A 63 -1.08 3.45 7.25
N SER A 64 -0.66 4.42 8.06
CA SER A 64 -1.49 5.57 8.44
C SER A 64 -1.66 6.57 7.30
N VAL A 65 -2.76 7.31 7.31
CA VAL A 65 -3.03 8.40 6.36
C VAL A 65 -1.89 9.43 6.38
N ALA A 66 -1.31 9.74 7.55
CA ALA A 66 -0.16 10.64 7.66
C ALA A 66 1.03 10.22 6.79
N ARG A 67 1.31 8.91 6.72
CA ARG A 67 2.41 8.38 5.91
C ARG A 67 2.09 8.48 4.42
N LEU A 68 0.84 8.25 4.04
CA LEU A 68 0.38 8.46 2.67
C LEU A 68 0.42 9.95 2.28
N MET A 69 -0.02 10.86 3.14
CA MET A 69 0.13 12.31 2.95
C MET A 69 1.59 12.71 2.77
N THR A 70 2.51 12.13 3.53
CA THR A 70 3.94 12.41 3.38
C THR A 70 4.45 11.98 2.00
N LEU A 71 4.03 10.81 1.48
CA LEU A 71 4.40 10.35 0.14
C LEU A 71 3.80 11.26 -0.95
N VAL A 72 2.53 11.63 -0.80
CA VAL A 72 1.85 12.56 -1.71
C VAL A 72 2.53 13.93 -1.68
N SER A 73 2.90 14.43 -0.51
CA SER A 73 3.65 15.68 -0.33
C SER A 73 4.99 15.65 -1.05
N GLN A 74 5.75 14.57 -0.92
CA GLN A 74 7.02 14.38 -1.63
C GLN A 74 6.84 14.33 -3.15
N GLN A 75 5.72 13.80 -3.63
CA GLN A 75 5.45 13.65 -5.06
C GLN A 75 4.85 14.92 -5.70
N CYS A 76 3.98 15.62 -4.98
CA CYS A 76 3.35 16.89 -5.41
C CYS A 76 4.26 18.12 -5.17
N GLY A 77 5.23 18.03 -4.25
CA GLY A 77 5.97 19.20 -3.77
C GLY A 77 5.16 20.14 -2.87
N LEU A 78 3.98 19.72 -2.40
CA LEU A 78 3.11 20.50 -1.51
C LEU A 78 3.36 20.09 -0.06
N PRO A 79 3.45 21.01 0.91
CA PRO A 79 3.58 20.65 2.31
C PRO A 79 2.32 19.94 2.81
N VAL A 80 2.47 18.91 3.66
CA VAL A 80 1.34 18.14 4.23
C VAL A 80 0.28 18.99 4.94
N SER A 81 0.64 20.18 5.41
CA SER A 81 -0.30 21.11 6.04
C SER A 81 -1.14 21.94 5.06
N SER A 82 -0.78 21.99 3.77
CA SER A 82 -1.48 22.81 2.77
C SER A 82 -2.57 22.06 2.02
N PHE A 83 -2.73 20.77 2.25
CA PHE A 83 -3.71 19.96 1.56
C PHE A 83 -4.34 18.92 2.46
N ARG A 84 -5.49 18.40 2.03
CA ARG A 84 -6.23 17.38 2.74
C ARG A 84 -6.63 16.26 1.78
N LEU A 85 -6.62 15.03 2.28
CA LEU A 85 -7.05 13.89 1.51
C LEU A 85 -8.52 13.57 1.79
N SER A 86 -9.30 13.41 0.74
CA SER A 86 -10.66 12.89 0.81
C SER A 86 -10.81 11.64 -0.05
N SER A 87 -11.68 10.73 0.38
CA SER A 87 -12.10 9.59 -0.40
C SER A 87 -12.93 10.05 -1.62
N PRO A 88 -13.11 9.19 -2.64
CA PRO A 88 -13.99 9.53 -3.76
C PRO A 88 -15.46 9.72 -3.32
N THR A 89 -15.84 9.22 -2.15
CA THR A 89 -17.16 9.45 -1.53
C THR A 89 -17.24 10.79 -0.79
N GLY A 90 -16.19 11.62 -0.83
CA GLY A 90 -16.11 12.91 -0.15
C GLY A 90 -15.78 12.81 1.34
N LEU A 91 -15.43 11.62 1.83
CA LEU A 91 -15.11 11.41 3.24
C LEU A 91 -13.66 11.82 3.51
N GLN A 92 -13.49 12.73 4.45
CA GLN A 92 -12.17 13.22 4.81
C GLN A 92 -11.36 12.18 5.60
N LEU A 93 -10.13 11.94 5.15
CA LEU A 93 -9.18 11.07 5.81
C LEU A 93 -8.41 11.84 6.90
N TYR A 94 -8.24 11.20 8.06
CA TYR A 94 -7.52 11.77 9.19
C TYR A 94 -6.19 11.06 9.41
N ASP A 95 -5.15 11.84 9.71
CA ASP A 95 -3.75 11.42 9.83
C ASP A 95 -3.50 10.19 10.70
N CYS A 96 -4.21 10.11 11.83
CA CYS A 96 -4.08 9.03 12.82
C CYS A 96 -4.77 7.73 12.40
N ASN A 97 -5.70 7.80 11.45
CA ASN A 97 -6.44 6.64 11.00
C ASN A 97 -5.63 5.88 9.96
N ARG A 98 -5.89 4.57 9.87
CA ARG A 98 -5.24 3.72 8.87
C ARG A 98 -6.11 3.65 7.63
N LEU A 99 -5.49 3.44 6.48
CA LEU A 99 -6.21 3.36 5.22
C LEU A 99 -7.23 2.20 5.20
N HIS A 100 -6.92 1.09 5.85
CA HIS A 100 -7.86 -0.03 6.00
C HIS A 100 -9.16 0.31 6.76
N ASP A 101 -9.16 1.33 7.66
CA ASP A 101 -10.34 1.68 8.47
C ASP A 101 -11.45 2.32 7.61
N TYR A 102 -11.05 2.86 6.46
CA TYR A 102 -11.91 3.54 5.52
C TYR A 102 -12.39 2.63 4.37
N ALA A 103 -12.19 1.31 4.48
CA ALA A 103 -12.49 0.33 3.44
C ALA A 103 -11.87 0.72 2.08
N ILE A 104 -10.65 1.26 2.12
CA ILE A 104 -9.94 1.67 0.91
C ILE A 104 -9.34 0.42 0.25
N ASP A 105 -9.76 0.17 -0.99
CA ASP A 105 -9.18 -0.86 -1.84
C ASP A 105 -8.06 -0.35 -2.75
N LEU A 106 -7.23 -1.31 -3.20
CA LEU A 106 -6.15 -1.08 -4.16
C LEU A 106 -6.71 -0.57 -5.50
N GLY A 107 -6.32 0.65 -5.88
CA GLY A 107 -6.73 1.29 -7.12
C GLY A 107 -7.79 2.37 -6.97
N MET A 108 -8.31 2.61 -5.75
CA MET A 108 -9.16 3.76 -5.44
C MET A 108 -8.39 5.08 -5.63
N ALA A 109 -9.10 6.10 -6.09
CA ALA A 109 -8.57 7.44 -6.32
C ALA A 109 -8.91 8.37 -5.14
N PHE A 110 -7.90 8.97 -4.51
CA PHE A 110 -8.10 9.99 -3.48
C PHE A 110 -8.13 11.38 -4.08
N LEU A 111 -8.82 12.32 -3.44
CA LEU A 111 -8.79 13.73 -3.84
C LEU A 111 -7.86 14.50 -2.90
N VAL A 112 -6.87 15.20 -3.46
CA VAL A 112 -6.12 16.24 -2.77
C VAL A 112 -6.88 17.54 -2.94
N GLN A 113 -7.36 18.11 -1.84
CA GLN A 113 -8.05 19.40 -1.79
C GLN A 113 -7.21 20.44 -1.07
#